data_AF-A0A3L7TMV0-F1
#
_entry.id   AF-A0A3L7TMV0-F1
#
_cell.length_a   1.000
_cell.length_b   1.000
_cell.length_c   1.000
_cell.angle_alpha   90.00
_cell.angle_beta   90.00
_cell.angle_gamma   90.00
#
_symmetry.space_group_name_H-M   'P 1'
#
loop_
_entity.id
_entity.type
_entity.pdbx_description
1 polymer ?
#
loop_
_entity_poly.entity_id
_entity_poly.type
_entity_poly.pdbx_seq_one_letter_code
_entity_poly.pdbx_strand_id
1 'polypeptide(L)'
;MIEYSHRYGVPMELGEPTSEPTPPPPVVTIAQPRGRLSRLAVAAFSFSIVGCCANPAAIAAVILGFVSLERIKRSGGAMRGRNFAITGIVLGCVGLVTSLALQNFAFSTIERYETQMRDGVVSILSPTVDSTVVVDSAIFAAEIKGVSTADRAAFRSAVVARYGVFESFTVISTEPIGSMLEPSFNWEVMFRFADGKTITGVVRTKLVPEIGSIMPVSRMTKIRLDGGDAESLQLPAIEKKLPEPSQEDSGSEDSKESTSKG
;
A
#
# COMPACT_ATOMS: atom_id res chain seq x y z
N MET A 1 -33.11 -79.67 9.31
CA MET A 1 -33.80 -80.05 8.06
C MET A 1 -32.72 -80.15 7.01
N ILE A 2 -32.52 -81.36 6.48
CA ILE A 2 -31.42 -81.75 5.60
C ILE A 2 -31.91 -81.54 4.18
N GLU A 3 -31.22 -80.75 3.36
CA GLU A 3 -31.58 -80.57 1.96
C GLU A 3 -30.53 -81.20 1.03
N TYR A 4 -31.03 -82.13 0.23
CA TYR A 4 -30.34 -83.10 -0.58
C TYR A 4 -30.39 -82.64 -2.04
N SER A 5 -29.24 -82.73 -2.72
CA SER A 5 -29.03 -82.94 -4.15
C SER A 5 -29.83 -82.14 -5.20
N HIS A 6 -29.10 -81.54 -6.14
CA HIS A 6 -29.16 -82.03 -7.53
C HIS A 6 -27.89 -81.60 -8.29
N ARG A 7 -26.94 -82.55 -8.40
CA ARG A 7 -25.89 -82.53 -9.42
C ARG A 7 -26.56 -82.80 -10.78
N TYR A 8 -26.48 -81.84 -11.69
CA TYR A 8 -26.61 -82.11 -13.13
C TYR A 8 -25.23 -82.00 -13.77
N GLY A 9 -24.93 -83.02 -14.59
CA GLY A 9 -23.63 -83.20 -15.23
C GLY A 9 -23.33 -82.13 -16.27
N VAL A 10 -22.07 -81.69 -16.27
CA VAL A 10 -21.51 -80.84 -17.31
C VAL A 10 -21.11 -81.75 -18.48
N PRO A 11 -21.57 -81.47 -19.71
CA PRO A 11 -21.13 -82.21 -20.89
C PRO A 11 -19.63 -82.00 -21.12
N MET A 12 -18.92 -83.07 -21.49
CA MET A 12 -17.53 -82.98 -21.94
C MET A 12 -17.49 -82.24 -23.29
N GLU A 13 -17.02 -81.00 -23.25
CA GLU A 13 -16.73 -80.17 -24.41
C GLU A 13 -15.41 -80.68 -25.03
N LEU A 14 -15.50 -81.17 -26.28
CA LEU A 14 -14.34 -81.61 -27.06
C LEU A 14 -13.42 -80.41 -27.30
N GLY A 15 -12.17 -80.52 -26.83
CA GLY A 15 -11.17 -79.46 -26.94
C GLY A 15 -10.92 -79.04 -28.39
N GLU A 16 -11.10 -77.74 -28.64
CA GLU A 16 -10.65 -77.08 -29.87
C GLU A 16 -9.11 -77.08 -29.95
N PRO A 17 -8.54 -77.16 -31.17
CA PRO A 17 -7.10 -77.13 -31.37
C PRO A 17 -6.54 -75.80 -30.86
N THR A 18 -5.67 -75.90 -29.86
CA THR A 18 -4.91 -74.80 -29.26
C THR A 18 -4.14 -74.06 -30.35
N SER A 19 -4.67 -72.90 -30.76
CA SER A 19 -3.93 -71.93 -31.55
C SER A 19 -2.87 -71.29 -30.66
N GLU A 20 -1.61 -71.47 -31.07
CA GLU A 20 -0.46 -70.89 -30.40
C GLU A 20 -0.62 -69.36 -30.35
N PRO A 21 -0.50 -68.72 -29.17
CA PRO A 21 -0.68 -67.28 -29.04
C PRO A 21 0.48 -66.57 -29.75
N THR A 22 0.19 -65.99 -30.91
CA THR A 22 1.10 -65.10 -31.63
C THR A 22 1.61 -64.02 -30.68
N PRO A 23 2.93 -63.82 -30.53
CA PRO A 23 3.46 -62.81 -29.64
C PRO A 23 2.92 -61.44 -30.05
N PRO A 24 2.40 -60.64 -29.09
CA PRO A 24 1.88 -59.32 -29.40
C PRO A 24 2.98 -58.46 -30.03
N PRO A 25 2.68 -57.68 -31.07
CA PRO A 25 3.65 -56.80 -31.68
C PRO A 25 4.21 -55.85 -30.62
N PRO A 26 5.52 -55.53 -30.65
CA PRO A 26 6.13 -54.62 -29.69
C PRO A 26 5.40 -53.27 -29.74
N VAL A 27 4.73 -52.92 -28.64
CA VAL A 27 4.11 -51.61 -28.46
C VAL A 27 5.24 -50.59 -28.38
N VAL A 28 5.51 -49.93 -29.50
CA VAL A 28 6.44 -48.80 -29.58
C VAL A 28 5.83 -47.69 -28.72
N THR A 29 6.26 -47.62 -27.47
CA THR A 29 5.94 -46.50 -26.58
C THR A 29 6.74 -45.31 -27.09
N ILE A 30 6.13 -44.49 -27.94
CA ILE A 30 6.72 -43.23 -28.40
C ILE A 30 6.86 -42.36 -27.15
N ALA A 31 8.10 -42.21 -26.66
CA ALA A 31 8.42 -41.35 -25.53
C ALA A 31 7.98 -39.93 -25.88
N GLN A 32 6.85 -39.48 -25.30
CA GLN A 32 6.40 -38.12 -25.52
C GLN A 32 7.46 -37.14 -24.99
N PRO A 33 7.92 -36.19 -25.82
CA PRO A 33 8.94 -35.23 -25.41
C PRO A 33 8.42 -34.48 -24.18
N ARG A 34 9.15 -34.57 -23.06
CA ARG A 34 8.88 -33.82 -21.83
C ARG A 34 8.93 -32.33 -22.18
N GLY A 35 7.77 -31.70 -22.34
CA GLY A 35 7.65 -30.29 -22.70
C GLY A 35 8.42 -29.42 -21.70
N ARG A 36 9.43 -28.69 -22.20
CA ARG A 36 10.19 -27.72 -21.40
C ARG A 36 9.25 -26.63 -20.91
N LEU A 37 9.27 -26.37 -19.59
CA LEU A 37 8.69 -25.16 -19.01
C LEU A 37 9.26 -23.94 -19.74
N SER A 38 8.37 -23.13 -20.33
CA SER A 38 8.76 -21.93 -21.04
C SER A 38 9.41 -20.96 -20.05
N ARG A 39 10.71 -20.72 -20.19
CA ARG A 39 11.47 -19.70 -19.45
C ARG A 39 10.82 -18.31 -19.52
N LEU A 40 10.02 -18.09 -20.56
CA LEU A 40 9.26 -16.87 -20.79
C LEU A 40 8.07 -16.72 -19.82
N ALA A 41 7.45 -17.83 -19.38
CA ALA A 41 6.40 -17.80 -18.37
C ALA A 41 6.94 -17.48 -16.98
N VAL A 42 8.14 -17.98 -16.65
CA VAL A 42 8.84 -17.64 -15.40
C VAL A 42 9.27 -16.17 -15.40
N ALA A 43 9.75 -15.67 -16.54
CA ALA A 43 10.09 -14.25 -16.71
C ALA A 43 8.87 -13.31 -16.58
N ALA A 44 7.71 -13.69 -17.11
CA ALA A 44 6.48 -12.93 -16.96
C ALA A 44 6.00 -12.90 -15.50
N PHE A 45 6.15 -14.01 -14.77
CA PHE A 45 5.83 -14.07 -13.34
C PHE A 45 6.76 -13.19 -12.50
N SER A 46 8.07 -13.21 -12.77
CA SER A 46 9.02 -12.36 -12.05
C SER A 46 8.84 -10.88 -12.38
N PHE A 47 8.51 -10.50 -13.62
CA PHE A 47 8.15 -9.12 -13.95
C PHE A 47 6.83 -8.66 -13.31
N SER A 48 5.87 -9.56 -13.09
CA SER A 48 4.65 -9.22 -12.34
C SER A 48 4.93 -8.95 -10.86
N ILE A 49 5.92 -9.61 -10.28
CA ILE A 49 6.34 -9.40 -8.88
C ILE A 49 7.15 -8.10 -8.76
N VAL A 50 8.05 -7.84 -9.70
CA VAL A 50 8.92 -6.64 -9.69
C VAL A 50 8.19 -5.38 -10.19
N GLY A 51 7.19 -5.52 -11.06
CA GLY A 51 6.42 -4.42 -11.65
C GLY A 51 5.30 -3.85 -10.78
N CYS A 52 5.06 -4.41 -9.59
CA CYS A 52 4.01 -3.97 -8.65
C CYS A 52 4.16 -2.49 -8.22
N CYS A 53 5.35 -1.90 -8.41
CA CYS A 53 5.66 -0.53 -7.99
C CYS A 53 5.81 0.48 -9.15
N ALA A 54 5.71 0.08 -10.42
CA ALA A 54 5.96 0.98 -11.56
C ALA A 54 4.88 0.85 -12.65
N ASN A 55 4.02 1.87 -12.76
CA ASN A 55 2.87 1.95 -13.68
C ASN A 55 3.12 1.51 -15.15
N PRO A 56 4.25 1.84 -15.83
CA PRO A 56 4.45 1.39 -17.21
C PRO A 56 4.74 -0.12 -17.32
N ALA A 57 5.26 -0.75 -16.25
CA ALA A 57 5.59 -2.17 -16.25
C ALA A 57 4.33 -3.07 -16.22
N ALA A 58 3.25 -2.62 -15.59
CA ALA A 58 1.98 -3.35 -15.54
C ALA A 58 1.35 -3.52 -16.94
N ILE A 59 1.39 -2.46 -17.76
CA ILE A 59 0.88 -2.51 -19.14
C ILE A 59 1.71 -3.48 -19.98
N ALA A 60 3.05 -3.43 -19.85
CA ALA A 60 3.94 -4.36 -20.53
C ALA A 60 3.70 -5.82 -20.11
N ALA A 61 3.42 -6.08 -18.83
CA ALA A 61 3.12 -7.41 -18.30
C ALA A 61 1.83 -8.00 -18.89
N VAL A 62 0.77 -7.19 -19.03
CA VAL A 62 -0.50 -7.62 -19.66
C VAL A 62 -0.28 -7.98 -21.13
N ILE A 63 0.44 -7.15 -21.89
CA ILE A 63 0.74 -7.41 -23.30
C ILE A 63 1.55 -8.69 -23.45
N LEU A 64 2.59 -8.88 -22.62
CA LEU A 64 3.43 -10.08 -22.65
C LEU A 64 2.63 -11.34 -22.28
N GLY A 65 1.66 -11.21 -21.36
CA GLY A 65 0.70 -12.26 -21.03
C GLY A 65 -0.14 -12.69 -22.22
N PHE A 66 -0.74 -11.75 -22.97
CA PHE A 66 -1.52 -12.06 -24.17
C PHE A 66 -0.69 -12.73 -25.26
N VAL A 67 0.53 -12.24 -25.51
CA VAL A 67 1.45 -12.82 -26.51
C VAL A 67 1.82 -14.27 -26.15
N SER A 68 2.02 -14.57 -24.86
CA SER A 68 2.31 -15.93 -24.40
C SER A 68 1.14 -16.89 -24.64
N LEU A 69 -0.10 -16.40 -24.48
CA LEU A 69 -1.31 -17.18 -24.69
C LEU A 69 -1.50 -17.56 -26.16
N GLU A 70 -1.24 -16.61 -27.06
CA GLU A 70 -1.37 -16.82 -28.50
C GLU A 70 -0.34 -17.84 -29.00
N ARG A 71 0.88 -17.83 -28.46
CA ARG A 71 1.91 -18.85 -28.73
C ARG A 71 1.49 -20.24 -28.25
N ILE A 72 0.83 -20.36 -27.09
CA ILE A 72 0.34 -21.65 -26.58
C ILE A 72 -0.80 -22.17 -27.47
N LYS A 73 -1.75 -21.31 -27.86
CA LYS A 73 -2.84 -21.69 -28.77
C LYS A 73 -2.33 -22.14 -30.15
N ARG A 74 -1.33 -21.44 -30.71
CA ARG A 74 -0.70 -21.81 -31.99
C ARG A 74 0.10 -23.13 -31.93
N SER A 75 0.46 -23.63 -30.74
CA SER A 75 1.23 -24.87 -30.58
C SER A 75 0.41 -26.17 -30.71
N GLY A 76 -0.90 -26.08 -30.95
CA GLY A 76 -1.72 -27.25 -31.34
C GLY A 76 -1.82 -28.38 -30.30
N GLY A 77 -1.54 -28.10 -29.01
CA GLY A 77 -1.67 -29.09 -27.94
C GLY A 77 -0.38 -29.87 -27.60
N ALA A 78 0.75 -29.57 -28.23
CA ALA A 78 2.03 -30.22 -27.95
C ALA A 78 2.62 -29.91 -26.57
N MET A 79 2.14 -28.86 -25.88
CA MET A 79 2.63 -28.45 -24.56
C MET A 79 1.63 -28.76 -23.44
N ARG A 80 2.02 -29.67 -22.54
CA ARG A 80 1.39 -29.89 -21.23
C ARG A 80 1.63 -28.62 -20.39
N GLY A 81 0.58 -27.86 -20.09
CA GLY A 81 0.73 -26.55 -19.42
C GLY A 81 -0.46 -25.60 -19.50
N ARG A 82 -1.55 -25.99 -20.18
CA ARG A 82 -2.78 -25.17 -20.27
C ARG A 82 -3.33 -24.74 -18.91
N ASN A 83 -3.34 -25.65 -17.92
CA ASN A 83 -3.80 -25.30 -16.57
C ASN A 83 -2.86 -24.28 -15.91
N PHE A 84 -1.54 -24.41 -16.09
CA PHE A 84 -0.56 -23.44 -15.62
C PHE A 84 -0.70 -22.06 -16.30
N ALA A 85 -1.01 -22.03 -17.59
CA ALA A 85 -1.26 -20.80 -18.31
C ALA A 85 -2.54 -20.10 -17.81
N ILE A 86 -3.62 -20.86 -17.60
CA ILE A 86 -4.88 -20.33 -17.05
C ILE A 86 -4.66 -19.78 -15.64
N THR A 87 -3.97 -20.51 -14.76
CA THR A 87 -3.67 -20.01 -13.41
C THR A 87 -2.83 -18.75 -13.43
N GLY A 88 -1.86 -18.64 -14.36
CA GLY A 88 -1.03 -17.45 -14.53
C GLY A 88 -1.85 -16.21 -14.94
N ILE A 89 -2.80 -16.37 -15.87
CA ILE A 89 -3.70 -15.28 -16.27
C ILE A 89 -4.60 -14.86 -15.09
N VAL A 90 -5.21 -15.83 -14.40
CA VAL A 90 -6.12 -15.55 -13.30
C VAL A 90 -5.39 -14.83 -12.16
N LEU A 91 -4.21 -15.34 -11.76
CA LEU A 91 -3.37 -14.68 -10.75
C LEU A 91 -2.90 -13.30 -11.20
N GLY A 92 -2.56 -13.12 -12.48
CA GLY A 92 -2.18 -11.82 -13.05
C GLY A 92 -3.34 -10.81 -13.03
N CYS A 93 -4.54 -11.23 -13.42
CA CYS A 93 -5.74 -10.38 -13.36
C CYS A 93 -6.08 -9.98 -11.91
N VAL A 94 -6.04 -10.93 -10.97
CA VAL A 94 -6.27 -10.64 -9.55
C VAL A 94 -5.21 -9.69 -9.00
N GLY A 95 -3.94 -9.90 -9.33
CA GLY A 95 -2.84 -9.02 -8.92
C GLY A 95 -3.01 -7.60 -9.46
N LEU A 96 -3.39 -7.46 -10.74
CA LEU A 96 -3.62 -6.16 -11.36
C LEU A 96 -4.79 -5.41 -10.72
N VAL A 97 -5.93 -6.09 -10.52
CA VAL A 97 -7.10 -5.47 -9.86
C VAL A 97 -6.76 -5.06 -8.44
N THR A 98 -6.05 -5.90 -7.69
CA THR A 98 -5.64 -5.61 -6.30
C THR A 98 -4.67 -4.42 -6.25
N SER A 99 -3.68 -4.36 -7.15
CA SER A 99 -2.72 -3.25 -7.24
C SER A 99 -3.42 -1.92 -7.55
N LEU A 100 -4.33 -1.91 -8.54
CA LEU A 100 -5.12 -0.71 -8.85
C LEU A 100 -6.01 -0.28 -7.69
N ALA A 101 -6.65 -1.24 -7.01
CA ALA A 101 -7.46 -0.94 -5.83
C ALA A 101 -6.62 -0.32 -4.71
N LEU A 102 -5.43 -0.86 -4.42
CA LEU A 102 -4.50 -0.31 -3.44
C LEU A 102 -4.00 1.08 -3.82
N GLN A 103 -3.73 1.34 -5.09
CA GLN A 103 -3.26 2.64 -5.54
C GLN A 103 -4.35 3.72 -5.46
N ASN A 104 -5.57 3.39 -5.87
CA ASN A 104 -6.73 4.27 -5.70
C ASN A 104 -7.01 4.52 -4.21
N PHE A 105 -6.91 3.47 -3.39
CA PHE A 105 -7.04 3.58 -1.94
C PHE A 105 -5.98 4.52 -1.36
N ALA A 106 -4.70 4.33 -1.70
CA ALA A 106 -3.61 5.19 -1.24
C ALA A 106 -3.81 6.65 -1.66
N PHE A 107 -4.18 6.90 -2.92
CA PHE A 107 -4.45 8.26 -3.41
C PHE A 107 -5.63 8.91 -2.67
N SER A 108 -6.74 8.19 -2.51
CA SER A 108 -7.90 8.67 -1.76
C SER A 108 -7.60 8.93 -0.28
N THR A 109 -6.62 8.22 0.28
CA THR A 109 -6.19 8.37 1.67
C THR A 109 -5.45 9.69 1.85
N ILE A 110 -4.58 10.06 0.90
CA ILE A 110 -3.83 11.32 0.92
C ILE A 110 -4.80 12.52 0.84
N GLU A 111 -5.78 12.47 -0.06
CA GLU A 111 -6.79 13.54 -0.20
C GLU A 111 -7.60 13.73 1.09
N ARG A 112 -7.95 12.64 1.76
CA ARG A 112 -8.66 12.70 3.06
C ARG A 112 -7.81 13.35 4.14
N TYR A 113 -6.52 13.01 4.23
CA TYR A 113 -5.62 13.62 5.21
C TYR A 113 -5.42 15.11 4.94
N GLU A 114 -5.29 15.53 3.68
CA GLU A 114 -5.21 16.95 3.34
C GLU A 114 -6.50 17.68 3.73
N THR A 115 -7.67 17.10 3.44
CA THR A 115 -8.97 17.69 3.80
C THR A 115 -9.11 17.83 5.32
N GLN A 116 -8.80 16.79 6.09
CA GLN A 116 -8.83 16.83 7.56
C GLN A 116 -7.87 17.88 8.14
N MET A 117 -6.65 17.96 7.59
CA MET A 117 -5.67 18.97 8.00
C MET A 117 -6.16 20.39 7.68
N ARG A 118 -6.76 20.58 6.49
CA ARG A 118 -7.34 21.85 6.05
C ARG A 118 -8.47 22.31 6.94
N ASP A 119 -9.44 21.44 7.22
CA ASP A 119 -10.55 21.76 8.10
C ASP A 119 -10.05 22.10 9.51
N GLY A 120 -8.99 21.43 9.96
CA GLY A 120 -8.33 21.73 11.24
C GLY A 120 -7.73 23.12 11.30
N VAL A 121 -6.89 23.45 10.32
CA VAL A 121 -6.25 24.77 10.26
C VAL A 121 -7.29 25.88 10.17
N VAL A 122 -8.30 25.70 9.30
CA VAL A 122 -9.39 26.67 9.13
C VAL A 122 -10.18 26.82 10.43
N SER A 123 -10.49 25.74 11.15
CA SER A 123 -11.22 25.82 12.43
C SER A 123 -10.46 26.60 13.51
N ILE A 124 -9.13 26.60 13.49
CA ILE A 124 -8.30 27.33 14.47
C ILE A 124 -8.19 28.79 14.08
N LEU A 125 -7.84 29.07 12.82
CA LEU A 125 -7.42 30.39 12.37
C LEU A 125 -8.60 31.25 11.90
N SER A 126 -9.66 30.65 11.37
CA SER A 126 -10.80 31.41 10.86
C SER A 126 -11.63 32.00 12.00
N PRO A 127 -11.93 33.31 11.98
CA PRO A 127 -12.82 33.93 12.96
C PRO A 127 -14.29 33.58 12.71
N THR A 128 -14.65 33.14 11.50
CA THR A 128 -16.05 32.90 11.08
C THR A 128 -16.57 31.52 11.48
N VAL A 129 -15.68 30.56 11.74
CA VAL A 129 -16.05 29.23 12.19
C VAL A 129 -16.25 29.27 13.69
N ASP A 130 -17.49 29.07 14.14
CA ASP A 130 -17.81 28.91 15.55
C ASP A 130 -17.02 27.71 16.08
N SER A 131 -16.02 27.99 16.92
CA SER A 131 -15.10 27.02 17.47
C SER A 131 -15.78 26.04 18.42
N THR A 132 -17.07 26.21 18.72
CA THR A 132 -17.86 25.27 19.52
C THR A 132 -18.50 24.15 18.69
N VAL A 133 -18.74 24.36 17.39
CA VAL A 133 -19.51 23.43 16.55
C VAL A 133 -18.64 22.39 15.83
N VAL A 134 -17.37 22.70 15.55
CA VAL A 134 -16.45 21.82 14.80
C VAL A 134 -15.50 21.04 15.72
N VAL A 135 -15.51 21.34 17.02
CA VAL A 135 -14.49 20.89 17.98
C VAL A 135 -14.83 19.59 18.71
N ASP A 136 -16.00 19.00 18.48
CA ASP A 136 -16.49 17.98 19.41
C ASP A 136 -15.79 16.62 19.34
N SER A 137 -15.01 16.28 18.30
CA SER A 137 -14.21 15.03 18.39
C SER A 137 -13.17 14.75 17.32
N ALA A 138 -13.05 15.49 16.21
CA ALA A 138 -12.38 14.94 15.01
C ALA A 138 -11.00 15.51 14.64
N ILE A 139 -10.63 16.73 15.03
CA ILE A 139 -9.49 17.40 14.37
C ILE A 139 -8.28 17.66 15.27
N PHE A 140 -8.51 18.01 16.54
CA PHE A 140 -7.45 17.94 17.53
C PHE A 140 -7.52 16.59 18.21
N ALA A 141 -6.38 15.94 18.42
CA ALA A 141 -6.36 14.77 19.28
C ALA A 141 -6.90 15.24 20.64
N ALA A 142 -7.95 14.59 21.14
CA ALA A 142 -8.33 14.66 22.55
C ALA A 142 -7.13 14.33 23.49
N GLU A 143 -6.03 13.86 22.90
CA GLU A 143 -4.78 13.47 23.52
C GLU A 143 -3.69 14.55 23.56
N ILE A 144 -3.82 15.74 22.93
CA ILE A 144 -2.99 16.86 23.40
C ILE A 144 -3.58 17.34 24.74
N LYS A 145 -3.28 16.60 25.80
CA LYS A 145 -3.52 17.05 27.17
C LYS A 145 -2.88 18.42 27.33
N GLY A 146 -3.70 19.48 27.32
CA GLY A 146 -3.26 20.83 27.67
C GLY A 146 -3.49 21.94 26.64
N VAL A 147 -4.13 21.71 25.49
CA VAL A 147 -4.56 22.83 24.62
C VAL A 147 -6.01 23.16 24.93
N SER A 148 -6.23 24.20 25.75
CA SER A 148 -7.57 24.64 26.12
C SER A 148 -8.25 25.44 24.99
N THR A 149 -9.57 25.61 25.07
CA THR A 149 -10.31 26.57 24.23
C THR A 149 -9.75 27.99 24.37
N ALA A 150 -9.29 28.37 25.57
CA ALA A 150 -8.66 29.66 25.82
C ALA A 150 -7.32 29.81 25.09
N ASP A 151 -6.47 28.78 25.06
CA ASP A 151 -5.19 28.82 24.34
C ASP A 151 -5.39 29.00 22.83
N ARG A 152 -6.41 28.34 22.27
CA ARG A 152 -6.78 28.50 20.85
C ARG A 152 -7.28 29.91 20.55
N ALA A 153 -8.13 30.46 21.41
CA ALA A 153 -8.61 31.84 21.27
C ALA A 153 -7.45 32.84 21.37
N ALA A 154 -6.57 32.68 22.35
CA ALA A 154 -5.38 33.53 22.53
C ALA A 154 -4.45 33.46 21.32
N PHE A 155 -4.18 32.26 20.80
CA PHE A 155 -3.38 32.06 19.60
C PHE A 155 -4.00 32.74 18.38
N ARG A 156 -5.32 32.58 18.16
CA ARG A 156 -6.04 33.26 17.07
C ARG A 156 -5.93 34.77 17.19
N SER A 157 -6.15 35.33 18.38
CA SER A 157 -6.02 36.77 18.63
C SER A 157 -4.60 37.26 18.33
N ALA A 158 -3.57 36.51 18.72
CA ALA A 158 -2.17 36.85 18.43
C ALA A 158 -1.87 36.81 16.93
N VAL A 159 -2.39 35.81 16.20
CA VAL A 159 -2.25 35.72 14.74
C VAL A 159 -2.92 36.91 14.06
N VAL A 160 -4.16 37.25 14.44
CA VAL A 160 -4.90 38.38 13.85
C VAL A 160 -4.21 39.71 14.14
N ALA A 161 -3.72 39.92 15.36
CA ALA A 161 -3.02 41.13 15.74
C ALA A 161 -1.71 41.34 14.95
N ARG A 162 -1.03 40.25 14.54
CA ARG A 162 0.30 40.31 13.93
C ARG A 162 0.33 40.15 12.41
N TYR A 163 -0.60 39.36 11.87
CA TYR A 163 -0.63 38.99 10.46
C TYR A 163 -1.94 39.36 9.78
N GLY A 164 -2.96 39.80 10.52
CA GLY A 164 -4.28 40.13 9.97
C GLY A 164 -5.24 38.94 9.91
N VAL A 165 -6.38 39.13 9.24
CA VAL A 165 -7.42 38.10 9.14
C VAL A 165 -6.95 36.98 8.23
N PHE A 166 -6.99 35.74 8.71
CA PHE A 166 -6.66 34.55 7.92
C PHE A 166 -7.64 34.39 6.75
N GLU A 167 -7.10 34.15 5.55
CA GLU A 167 -7.89 33.96 4.33
C GLU A 167 -7.82 32.51 3.84
N SER A 168 -6.61 31.97 3.63
CA SER A 168 -6.39 30.62 3.11
C SER A 168 -4.98 30.12 3.43
N PHE A 169 -4.71 28.85 3.14
CA PHE A 169 -3.35 28.34 3.14
C PHE A 169 -3.13 27.34 2.00
N THR A 170 -1.88 27.16 1.60
CA THR A 170 -1.46 26.18 0.60
C THR A 170 -0.39 25.28 1.19
N VAL A 171 -0.46 23.97 0.92
CA VAL A 171 0.59 23.02 1.30
C VAL A 171 1.75 23.16 0.33
N ILE A 172 2.95 23.44 0.86
CA ILE A 172 4.20 23.51 0.09
C ILE A 172 4.82 22.13 -0.02
N SER A 173 4.99 21.45 1.12
CA SER A 173 5.65 20.15 1.20
C SER A 173 5.02 19.29 2.31
N THR A 174 5.22 17.99 2.22
CA THR A 174 4.73 17.03 3.23
C THR A 174 5.80 16.00 3.48
N GLU A 175 6.26 15.94 4.73
CA GLU A 175 7.30 15.02 5.17
C GLU A 175 6.71 14.00 6.16
N PRO A 176 6.72 12.70 5.83
CA PRO A 176 6.38 11.68 6.80
C PRO A 176 7.47 11.62 7.88
N ILE A 177 7.05 11.62 9.14
CA ILE A 177 7.93 11.61 10.32
C ILE A 177 7.37 10.67 11.39
N GLY A 178 8.20 10.26 12.35
CA GLY A 178 7.79 9.35 13.42
C GLY A 178 8.04 7.87 13.07
N SER A 179 7.48 6.97 13.88
CA SER A 179 7.70 5.53 13.76
C SER A 179 6.51 4.84 13.06
N MET A 180 6.68 3.58 12.68
CA MET A 180 5.60 2.77 12.09
C MET A 180 4.38 2.64 13.03
N LEU A 181 4.59 2.70 14.36
CA LEU A 181 3.53 2.61 15.36
C LEU A 181 2.86 3.97 15.64
N GLU A 182 3.60 5.06 15.43
CA GLU A 182 3.11 6.42 15.64
C GLU A 182 3.39 7.29 14.41
N PRO A 183 2.72 7.01 13.28
CA PRO A 183 2.96 7.76 12.06
C PRO A 183 2.51 9.21 12.23
N SER A 184 3.37 10.13 11.83
CA SER A 184 3.10 11.56 11.86
C SER A 184 3.54 12.23 10.55
N PHE A 185 3.09 13.45 10.34
CA PHE A 185 3.45 14.25 9.16
C PHE A 185 3.79 15.66 9.59
N ASN A 186 4.83 16.21 8.99
CA ASN A 186 5.10 17.64 8.96
C ASN A 186 4.58 18.18 7.63
N TRP A 187 3.63 19.10 7.71
CA TRP A 187 3.08 19.82 6.57
C TRP A 187 3.69 21.20 6.57
N GLU A 188 4.55 21.49 5.61
CA GLU A 188 4.99 22.86 5.37
C GLU A 188 3.89 23.58 4.62
N VAL A 189 3.46 24.72 5.15
CA VAL A 189 2.29 25.43 4.66
C VAL A 189 2.60 26.92 4.49
N MET A 190 2.02 27.52 3.46
CA MET A 190 2.01 28.96 3.24
C MET A 190 0.64 29.50 3.59
N PHE A 191 0.55 30.27 4.67
CA PHE A 191 -0.65 30.99 5.08
C PHE A 191 -0.77 32.30 4.32
N ARG A 192 -1.98 32.63 3.86
CA ARG A 192 -2.34 33.91 3.24
C ARG A 192 -3.35 34.64 4.11
N PHE A 193 -3.12 35.94 4.29
CA PHE A 193 -3.96 36.83 5.07
C PHE A 193 -4.61 37.89 4.16
N ALA A 194 -5.71 38.47 4.63
CA ALA A 194 -6.57 39.37 3.86
C ALA A 194 -5.87 40.66 3.37
N ASP A 195 -4.77 41.06 3.99
CA ASP A 195 -3.92 42.18 3.56
C ASP A 195 -2.94 41.81 2.43
N GLY A 196 -3.00 40.56 1.94
CA GLY A 196 -2.09 40.01 0.94
C GLY A 196 -0.79 39.47 1.52
N LYS A 197 -0.57 39.54 2.84
CA LYS A 197 0.62 39.01 3.49
C LYS A 197 0.63 37.49 3.41
N THR A 198 1.79 36.92 3.10
CA THR A 198 2.02 35.47 3.10
C THR A 198 3.09 35.10 4.11
N ILE A 199 2.82 34.07 4.91
CA ILE A 199 3.73 33.59 5.96
C ILE A 199 3.86 32.08 5.83
N THR A 200 5.09 31.56 5.90
CA THR A 200 5.32 30.12 5.94
C THR A 200 5.17 29.60 7.36
N GLY A 201 4.89 28.30 7.48
CA GLY A 201 4.82 27.66 8.77
C GLY A 201 4.73 26.15 8.64
N VAL A 202 4.59 25.50 9.79
CA VAL A 202 4.55 24.04 9.87
C VAL A 202 3.35 23.61 10.68
N VAL A 203 2.55 22.72 10.11
CA VAL A 203 1.48 22.00 10.80
C VAL A 203 1.98 20.57 11.01
N ARG A 204 1.98 20.09 12.24
CA ARG A 204 2.30 18.70 12.55
C ARG A 204 1.02 17.96 12.88
N THR A 205 0.87 16.78 12.29
CA THR A 205 -0.27 15.88 12.54
C THR A 205 0.21 14.49 12.92
N LYS A 206 -0.51 13.80 13.80
CA LYS A 206 -0.32 12.38 14.12
C LYS A 206 -1.52 11.59 13.62
N LEU A 207 -1.28 10.43 13.03
CA LEU A 207 -2.35 9.49 12.68
C LEU A 207 -2.75 8.71 13.93
N VAL A 208 -4.02 8.78 14.29
CA VAL A 208 -4.57 8.08 15.46
C VAL A 208 -5.63 7.09 14.98
N PRO A 209 -5.57 5.81 15.38
CA PRO A 209 -6.63 4.86 15.06
C PRO A 209 -7.95 5.30 15.70
N GLU A 210 -9.05 5.21 14.96
CA GLU A 210 -10.38 5.56 15.43
C GLU A 210 -11.27 4.31 15.46
N ILE A 211 -11.91 4.05 16.61
CA ILE A 211 -12.78 2.88 16.78
C ILE A 211 -13.92 2.97 15.78
N GLY A 212 -14.08 1.94 14.95
CA GLY A 212 -15.10 1.89 13.91
C GLY A 212 -14.69 2.49 12.57
N SER A 213 -13.48 3.05 12.46
CA SER A 213 -12.89 3.45 11.19
C SER A 213 -11.78 2.48 10.78
N ILE A 214 -11.76 2.09 9.50
CA ILE A 214 -10.66 1.32 8.90
C ILE A 214 -9.43 2.23 8.68
N MET A 215 -9.66 3.54 8.58
CA MET A 215 -8.61 4.53 8.37
C MET A 215 -8.27 5.25 9.66
N PRO A 216 -6.99 5.49 9.96
CA PRO A 216 -6.65 6.40 11.04
C PRO A 216 -7.10 7.81 10.67
N VAL A 217 -7.32 8.64 11.69
CA VAL A 217 -7.65 10.05 11.51
C VAL A 217 -6.41 10.88 11.73
N SER A 218 -6.18 11.86 10.87
CA SER A 218 -5.11 12.84 11.03
C SER A 218 -5.50 13.85 12.11
N ARG A 219 -4.75 13.87 13.20
CA ARG A 219 -4.97 14.76 14.33
C ARG A 219 -3.86 15.78 14.43
N MET A 220 -4.20 17.06 14.43
CA MET A 220 -3.20 18.12 14.58
C MET A 220 -2.60 18.10 15.98
N THR A 221 -1.27 18.24 16.06
CA THR A 221 -0.49 18.25 17.31
C THR A 221 0.29 19.54 17.53
N LYS A 222 0.73 20.20 16.46
CA LYS A 222 1.45 21.48 16.51
C LYS A 222 1.06 22.31 15.30
N ILE A 223 0.91 23.62 15.49
CA ILE A 223 0.87 24.60 14.39
C ILE A 223 1.85 25.71 14.74
N ARG A 224 2.73 26.06 13.80
CA ARG A 224 3.74 27.11 13.94
C ARG A 224 3.71 28.01 12.72
N LEU A 225 3.72 29.32 12.95
CA LEU A 225 3.82 30.36 11.92
C LEU A 225 5.17 31.05 12.06
N ASP A 226 5.98 30.98 11.01
CA ASP A 226 7.33 31.52 10.97
C ASP A 226 7.31 32.92 10.35
N GLY A 227 7.13 33.92 11.22
CA GLY A 227 6.96 35.32 10.82
C GLY A 227 8.21 36.06 10.37
N GLY A 228 9.14 35.40 9.66
CA GLY A 228 10.42 36.00 9.25
C GLY A 228 11.24 36.52 10.45
N ASP A 229 11.56 37.82 10.44
CA ASP A 229 12.37 38.49 11.47
C ASP A 229 11.73 38.53 12.87
N ALA A 230 10.47 38.18 12.99
CA ALA A 230 9.74 38.25 14.24
C ALA A 230 9.50 36.84 14.82
N GLU A 231 9.52 36.74 16.15
CA GLU A 231 9.40 35.49 16.93
C GLU A 231 8.28 34.55 16.43
N SER A 232 8.55 33.27 16.19
CA SER A 232 7.55 32.35 15.66
C SER A 232 6.35 32.20 16.61
N LEU A 233 5.13 32.30 16.09
CA LEU A 233 3.93 31.98 16.89
C LEU A 233 3.64 30.49 16.77
N GLN A 234 3.42 29.80 17.89
CA GLN A 234 3.10 28.37 17.90
C GLN A 234 1.98 28.01 18.87
N LEU A 235 1.27 26.93 18.55
CA LEU A 235 0.28 26.28 19.39
C LEU A 235 0.57 24.77 19.43
N PRO A 236 0.75 24.15 20.62
CA PRO A 236 0.80 24.78 21.95
C PRO A 236 1.96 25.79 22.10
N ALA A 237 1.77 26.84 22.91
CA ALA A 237 2.74 27.93 23.07
C ALA A 237 4.07 27.47 23.69
N ILE A 238 3.99 26.53 24.63
CA ILE A 238 5.16 25.96 25.31
C ILE A 238 5.38 24.56 24.71
N GLU A 239 6.48 24.40 23.99
CA GLU A 239 7.02 23.08 23.72
C GLU A 239 7.50 22.53 25.07
N LYS A 240 6.63 21.77 25.76
CA LYS A 240 7.11 20.81 26.75
C LYS A 240 8.06 19.93 25.96
N LYS A 241 9.36 20.18 26.05
CA LYS A 241 10.44 19.55 25.29
C LYS A 241 10.15 18.05 25.24
N LEU A 242 9.48 17.62 24.16
CA LEU A 242 9.21 16.21 23.93
C LEU A 242 10.60 15.64 23.70
N PRO A 243 11.03 14.59 24.41
CA PRO A 243 12.37 14.04 24.21
C PRO A 243 12.57 13.88 22.72
N GLU A 244 13.55 14.60 22.17
CA GLU A 244 13.86 14.51 20.75
C GLU A 244 13.98 13.01 20.46
N PRO A 245 13.23 12.49 19.46
CA PRO A 245 13.41 11.11 19.06
C PRO A 245 14.89 11.01 18.79
N SER A 246 15.58 10.24 19.63
CA SER A 246 17.01 10.04 19.58
C SER A 246 17.36 9.91 18.11
N GLN A 247 18.08 10.89 17.56
CA GLN A 247 18.72 10.71 16.27
C GLN A 247 19.53 9.43 16.47
N GLU A 248 19.01 8.32 15.94
CA GLU A 248 19.75 7.09 15.86
C GLU A 248 20.99 7.49 15.10
N ASP A 249 22.06 7.58 15.88
CA ASP A 249 23.42 7.85 15.49
C ASP A 249 23.68 7.00 14.25
N SER A 250 23.48 7.60 13.07
CA SER A 250 23.81 7.00 11.79
C SER A 250 25.32 7.04 11.75
N GLY A 251 25.92 6.10 12.48
CA GLY A 251 27.34 5.96 12.68
C GLY A 251 27.99 6.05 11.32
N SER A 252 28.64 7.18 11.09
CA SER A 252 29.66 7.31 10.08
C SER A 252 30.73 6.27 10.44
N GLU A 253 30.68 5.11 9.77
CA GLU A 253 31.80 4.20 9.69
C GLU A 253 32.98 4.97 9.10
N ASP A 254 33.78 5.48 10.03
CA ASP A 254 35.05 6.13 9.82
C ASP A 254 36.01 5.10 9.20
N SER A 255 35.98 5.02 7.87
CA SER A 255 36.92 4.26 7.05
C SER A 255 38.31 4.83 7.26
N LYS A 256 39.05 4.19 8.18
CA LYS A 256 40.51 4.32 8.31
C LYS A 256 41.17 3.86 7.02
N GLU A 257 41.40 4.80 6.10
CA GLU A 257 42.27 4.59 4.95
C GLU A 257 43.73 4.59 5.40
N SER A 258 44.27 3.38 5.45
CA SER A 258 45.68 3.03 5.64
C SER A 258 46.58 3.78 4.65
N THR A 259 47.26 4.82 5.11
CA THR A 259 48.41 5.39 4.39
C THR A 259 49.67 4.61 4.72
N SER A 260 49.96 3.65 3.84
CA SER A 260 51.27 3.05 3.62
C SER A 260 52.25 4.10 3.10
N LYS A 261 53.36 4.35 3.80
CA LYS A 261 54.61 4.82 3.19
C LYS A 261 55.79 4.09 3.83
N GLY A 262 56.61 3.50 2.96
CA GLY A 262 57.94 2.99 3.28
C GLY A 262 59.00 4.07 3.22
#